data_AF-A0A8S3TW05-F1
#
_entry.id   AF-A0A8S3TW05-F1
#
_cell.length_a   1.000
_cell.length_b   1.000
_cell.length_c   1.000
_cell.angle_alpha   90.00
_cell.angle_beta   90.00
_cell.angle_gamma   90.00
#
_symmetry.space_group_name_H-M   'P 1'
#
loop_
_entity.id
_entity.type
_entity.pdbx_description
1 polymer ?
#
loop_
_entity_poly.entity_id
_entity_poly.type
_entity_poly.pdbx_seq_one_letter_code
_entity_poly.pdbx_strand_id
1 'polypeptide(L)'
;MIKNCFSNFIKVVKVLHDTIIWLQVSKDVTICGQDYYVGCVYLPPISSNYYKMYECDIFYELINCVEKYSTESSKVFLLGDMNARTAIGNDFIKHDSLYGSIFDDFNHIFNYMSDNNLPVRRNPDEGTNEYGTKLLNLCRSTGLRIVNGRHKDGTANDFTFCGSRGMSVVDYLIVPFDYFHIVEQFIVSNFTSFSDHAPLHIRLQCKALSYTHEQQNRNVSSSTFDSFRWNDDLKEQCYESLILNSGLLSQIVFCDAQKSQDGIDNYIETFTTQLTDIVAPFFRSTSNKSIDSQRTSRKFVCKTTDKPWFNCECRRLRHVYLSALNMFNKNKIAENHQRLISTKRQYKVLENKLKRQYKRQEGNMLEHVEHLRKNDPKKFYRMFQKKRL
;
A
#
# COMPACT_ATOMS: atom_id res chain seq x y z
N MET A 1 -0.92 10.82 4.81
CA MET A 1 -1.15 12.13 4.18
C MET A 1 -2.63 12.24 3.90
N ILE A 2 -3.33 13.19 4.51
CA ILE A 2 -4.75 13.44 4.23
C ILE A 2 -4.82 14.31 2.98
N LYS A 3 -5.67 13.97 2.00
CA LYS A 3 -5.84 14.80 0.80
C LYS A 3 -6.47 16.15 1.21
N ASN A 4 -6.04 17.24 0.59
CA ASN A 4 -6.50 18.60 0.92
C ASN A 4 -8.04 18.73 0.93
N CYS A 5 -8.75 18.05 0.04
CA CYS A 5 -10.21 18.06 -0.03
C CYS A 5 -10.92 17.53 1.21
N PHE A 6 -10.26 16.69 2.03
CA PHE A 6 -10.82 16.15 3.28
C PHE A 6 -10.19 16.76 4.54
N SER A 7 -9.22 17.67 4.39
CA SER A 7 -8.48 18.24 5.53
C SER A 7 -9.38 18.96 6.54
N ASN A 8 -10.45 19.63 6.06
CA ASN A 8 -11.41 20.32 6.92
C ASN A 8 -12.37 19.37 7.67
N PHE A 9 -12.49 18.12 7.21
CA PHE A 9 -13.42 17.14 7.77
C PHE A 9 -12.74 16.08 8.64
N ILE A 10 -11.41 16.07 8.68
CA ILE A 10 -10.63 15.07 9.43
C ILE A 10 -9.68 15.80 10.36
N LYS A 11 -9.78 15.51 11.66
CA LYS A 11 -8.85 16.05 12.67
C LYS A 11 -8.25 14.94 13.52
N VAL A 12 -7.00 15.13 13.94
CA VAL A 12 -6.37 14.29 14.95
C VAL A 12 -6.93 14.70 16.32
N VAL A 13 -7.50 13.76 17.06
CA VAL A 13 -8.11 14.04 18.38
C VAL A 13 -7.27 13.56 19.55
N LYS A 14 -6.47 12.51 19.35
CA LYS A 14 -5.59 11.97 20.40
C LYS A 14 -4.44 11.20 19.75
N VAL A 15 -3.25 11.31 20.33
CA VAL A 15 -2.14 10.40 20.08
C VAL A 15 -1.82 9.71 21.40
N LEU A 16 -1.77 8.38 21.39
CA LEU A 16 -1.53 7.56 22.56
C LEU A 16 -0.18 6.87 22.39
N HIS A 17 0.77 7.21 23.25
CA HIS A 17 2.11 6.59 23.35
C HIS A 17 2.83 6.38 22.00
N ASP A 18 2.61 7.29 21.05
CA ASP A 18 3.11 7.24 19.66
C ASP A 18 2.73 6.00 18.84
N THR A 19 1.81 5.18 19.33
CA THR A 19 1.41 3.90 18.71
C THR A 19 -0.02 3.90 18.21
N ILE A 20 -0.88 4.75 18.79
CA ILE A 20 -2.27 4.88 18.35
C ILE A 20 -2.58 6.34 18.06
N ILE A 21 -3.00 6.60 16.83
CA ILE A 21 -3.47 7.92 16.39
C ILE A 21 -4.96 7.84 16.18
N TRP A 22 -5.71 8.65 16.92
CA TRP A 22 -7.15 8.77 16.77
C TRP A 22 -7.47 9.95 15.86
N LEU A 23 -8.25 9.66 14.81
CA LEU A 23 -8.80 10.64 13.90
C LEU A 23 -10.31 10.74 14.11
N GLN A 24 -10.87 11.94 14.11
CA GLN A 24 -12.31 12.16 13.96
C GLN A 24 -12.59 12.57 12.52
N VAL A 25 -13.48 11.84 11.85
CA VAL A 25 -14.07 12.18 10.55
C VAL A 25 -15.45 12.77 10.80
N SER A 26 -15.68 13.99 10.31
CA SER A 26 -16.92 14.74 10.54
C SER A 26 -18.13 14.05 9.92
N LYS A 27 -19.23 14.02 10.67
CA LYS A 27 -20.57 13.61 10.21
C LYS A 27 -21.03 14.28 8.92
N ASP A 28 -20.47 15.45 8.60
CA ASP A 28 -20.76 16.22 7.38
C ASP A 28 -20.38 15.45 6.10
N VAL A 29 -19.37 14.59 6.18
CA VAL A 29 -18.93 13.74 5.05
C VAL A 29 -19.31 12.28 5.20
N THR A 30 -19.69 11.82 6.39
CA THR A 30 -20.11 10.42 6.58
C THR A 30 -21.53 10.17 6.08
N ILE A 31 -21.78 9.00 5.50
CA ILE A 31 -23.11 8.64 4.97
C ILE A 31 -24.16 8.45 6.08
N CYS A 32 -23.78 7.94 7.24
CA CYS A 32 -24.70 7.66 8.36
C CYS A 32 -24.99 8.88 9.25
N GLY A 33 -24.43 10.06 8.94
CA GLY A 33 -24.67 11.28 9.71
C GLY A 33 -24.13 11.26 11.15
N GLN A 34 -23.16 10.39 11.44
CA GLN A 34 -22.48 10.25 12.73
C GLN A 34 -20.98 10.52 12.55
N ASP A 35 -20.32 11.06 13.57
CA ASP A 35 -18.86 11.21 13.51
C ASP A 35 -18.18 9.84 13.55
N TYR A 36 -17.17 9.61 12.72
CA TYR A 36 -16.38 8.37 12.78
C TYR A 36 -15.06 8.63 13.47
N TYR A 37 -14.80 7.92 14.57
CA TYR A 37 -13.51 7.89 15.25
C TYR A 37 -12.68 6.72 14.72
N VAL A 38 -11.65 7.03 13.94
CA VAL A 38 -10.74 6.05 13.35
C VAL A 38 -9.47 5.97 14.19
N GLY A 39 -9.27 4.86 14.87
CA GLY A 39 -8.03 4.51 15.54
C GLY A 39 -7.05 3.87 14.55
N CYS A 40 -6.01 4.58 14.17
CA CYS A 40 -4.85 4.04 13.47
C CYS A 40 -3.92 3.40 14.50
N VAL A 41 -3.97 2.07 14.61
CA VAL A 41 -3.34 1.30 15.68
C VAL A 41 -2.08 0.60 15.18
N TYR A 42 -0.99 0.74 15.92
CA TYR A 42 0.17 -0.12 15.86
C TYR A 42 0.39 -0.73 17.25
N LEU A 43 0.14 -2.03 17.44
CA LEU A 43 0.46 -2.68 18.71
C LEU A 43 1.87 -3.25 18.64
N PRO A 44 2.84 -2.74 19.42
CA PRO A 44 4.19 -3.30 19.43
C PRO A 44 4.15 -4.79 19.80
N PRO A 45 5.00 -5.64 19.21
CA PRO A 45 5.05 -7.06 19.55
C PRO A 45 5.17 -7.27 21.06
N ILE A 46 4.58 -8.34 21.59
CA ILE A 46 4.50 -8.60 23.05
C ILE A 46 5.85 -8.56 23.78
N SER A 47 6.94 -8.91 23.09
CA SER A 47 8.30 -8.89 23.62
C SER A 47 9.01 -7.54 23.49
N SER A 48 8.34 -6.50 23.01
CA SER A 48 8.92 -5.17 22.81
C SER A 48 9.25 -4.50 24.14
N ASN A 49 10.41 -3.81 24.19
CA ASN A 49 10.79 -2.96 25.32
C ASN A 49 9.83 -1.79 25.53
N TYR A 50 8.98 -1.51 24.55
CA TYR A 50 7.93 -0.50 24.64
C TYR A 50 7.10 -0.61 25.93
N TYR A 51 6.63 -1.81 26.29
CA TYR A 51 5.75 -2.01 27.45
C TYR A 51 6.46 -1.74 28.77
N LYS A 52 7.79 -1.96 28.81
CA LYS A 52 8.63 -1.59 29.97
C LYS A 52 8.87 -0.09 30.05
N MET A 53 8.92 0.60 28.91
CA MET A 53 9.22 2.03 28.86
C MET A 53 8.00 2.89 29.21
N TYR A 54 6.83 2.49 28.75
CA TYR A 54 5.58 3.24 28.96
C TYR A 54 4.73 2.73 30.13
N GLU A 55 5.09 1.58 30.73
CA GLU A 55 4.36 0.94 31.85
C GLU A 55 2.83 0.94 31.63
N CYS A 56 2.40 0.53 30.43
CA CYS A 56 1.01 0.65 29.98
C CYS A 56 0.43 -0.69 29.53
N ASP A 57 -0.89 -0.83 29.73
CA ASP A 57 -1.70 -1.86 29.05
C ASP A 57 -2.44 -1.20 27.88
N ILE A 58 -1.85 -1.30 26.69
CA ILE A 58 -2.40 -0.69 25.47
C ILE A 58 -3.79 -1.27 25.13
N PHE A 59 -4.06 -2.55 25.42
CA PHE A 59 -5.38 -3.12 25.13
C PHE A 59 -6.44 -2.51 26.03
N TYR A 60 -6.14 -2.33 27.33
CA TYR A 60 -7.03 -1.64 28.26
C TYR A 60 -7.27 -0.18 27.84
N GLU A 61 -6.22 0.55 27.49
CA GLU A 61 -6.36 1.93 27.02
C GLU A 61 -7.14 2.03 25.71
N LEU A 62 -6.97 1.06 24.80
CA LEU A 62 -7.71 0.97 23.55
C LEU A 62 -9.20 0.74 23.83
N ILE A 63 -9.55 -0.18 24.73
CA ILE A 63 -10.95 -0.42 25.16
C ILE A 63 -11.57 0.87 25.73
N ASN A 64 -10.88 1.55 26.65
CA ASN A 64 -11.37 2.81 27.22
C ASN A 64 -11.59 3.89 26.14
N CYS A 65 -10.74 3.94 25.11
CA CYS A 65 -10.94 4.86 23.99
C CYS A 65 -12.13 4.45 23.12
N VAL A 66 -12.33 3.15 22.86
CA VAL A 66 -13.50 2.65 22.13
C VAL A 66 -14.78 3.02 22.88
N GLU A 67 -14.85 2.78 24.19
CA GLU A 67 -15.99 3.15 25.04
C GLU A 67 -16.24 4.66 25.01
N LYS A 68 -15.19 5.48 25.17
CA LYS A 68 -15.30 6.93 25.15
C LYS A 68 -15.87 7.47 23.83
N TYR A 69 -15.46 6.90 22.69
CA TYR A 69 -15.79 7.43 21.37
C TYR A 69 -17.00 6.75 20.71
N SER A 70 -17.45 5.61 21.22
CA SER A 70 -18.64 4.93 20.74
C SER A 70 -19.86 5.51 21.43
N THR A 71 -20.62 6.36 20.73
CA THR A 71 -21.82 7.01 21.26
C THR A 71 -23.00 6.87 20.30
N GLU A 72 -24.15 7.45 20.63
CA GLU A 72 -25.26 7.58 19.67
C GLU A 72 -24.93 8.53 18.51
N SER A 73 -24.02 9.48 18.73
CA SER A 73 -23.62 10.49 17.72
C SER A 73 -22.35 10.11 16.96
N SER A 74 -21.67 9.03 17.36
CA SER A 74 -20.37 8.66 16.82
C SER A 74 -20.07 7.17 16.87
N LYS A 75 -19.27 6.68 15.93
CA LYS A 75 -18.90 5.26 15.81
C LYS A 75 -17.39 5.08 15.67
N VAL A 76 -16.90 3.93 16.15
CA VAL A 76 -15.47 3.65 16.25
C VAL A 76 -15.02 2.64 15.20
N PHE A 77 -13.93 2.95 14.51
CA PHE A 77 -13.28 2.11 13.52
C PHE A 77 -11.83 1.91 13.95
N LEU A 78 -11.34 0.67 13.96
CA LEU A 78 -9.94 0.38 14.24
C LEU A 78 -9.26 -0.14 12.98
N LEU A 79 -8.06 0.39 12.70
CA LEU A 79 -7.28 0.07 11.52
C LEU A 79 -5.81 -0.03 11.87
N GLY A 80 -5.12 -1.10 11.45
CA GLY A 80 -3.67 -1.14 11.43
C GLY A 80 -3.07 -2.45 11.93
N ASP A 81 -1.76 -2.43 12.19
CA ASP A 81 -0.98 -3.60 12.62
C ASP A 81 -1.19 -3.86 14.11
N MET A 82 -1.98 -4.87 14.42
CA MET A 82 -2.28 -5.28 15.79
C MET A 82 -1.27 -6.30 16.31
N ASN A 83 -0.31 -6.78 15.50
CA ASN A 83 0.56 -7.92 15.81
C ASN A 83 -0.17 -9.16 16.38
N ALA A 84 -1.48 -9.25 16.11
CA ALA A 84 -2.40 -10.24 16.64
C ALA A 84 -2.66 -11.27 15.54
N ARG A 85 -2.56 -12.56 15.86
CA ARG A 85 -2.92 -13.64 14.95
C ARG A 85 -4.17 -14.32 15.50
N THR A 86 -5.28 -14.16 14.82
CA THR A 86 -6.60 -14.59 15.34
C THR A 86 -7.10 -15.91 14.76
N ALA A 87 -6.41 -16.47 13.77
CA ALA A 87 -6.93 -17.53 12.89
C ALA A 87 -8.39 -17.26 12.47
N ILE A 88 -9.27 -18.25 12.64
CA ILE A 88 -10.73 -18.16 12.47
C ILE A 88 -11.47 -18.03 13.81
N GLY A 89 -10.79 -17.60 14.88
CA GLY A 89 -11.40 -17.42 16.20
C GLY A 89 -12.58 -16.44 16.16
N ASN A 90 -13.58 -16.67 17.03
CA ASN A 90 -14.79 -15.84 17.08
C ASN A 90 -14.52 -14.56 17.85
N ASP A 91 -14.85 -13.45 17.20
CA ASP A 91 -14.80 -12.06 17.67
C ASP A 91 -16.17 -11.57 18.18
N PHE A 92 -17.12 -12.49 18.31
CA PHE A 92 -18.46 -12.29 18.84
C PHE A 92 -18.79 -13.38 19.86
N ILE A 93 -19.84 -13.17 20.64
CA ILE A 93 -20.34 -14.14 21.61
C ILE A 93 -21.21 -15.15 20.86
N LYS A 94 -20.86 -16.44 20.94
CA LYS A 94 -21.68 -17.49 20.33
C LYS A 94 -22.97 -17.67 21.12
N HIS A 95 -24.07 -17.95 20.41
CA HIS A 95 -25.38 -18.18 21.02
C HIS A 95 -25.88 -16.99 21.86
N ASP A 96 -25.49 -15.77 21.48
CA ASP A 96 -25.97 -14.52 22.10
C ASP A 96 -27.42 -14.17 21.70
N SER A 97 -28.15 -15.15 21.20
CA SER A 97 -29.57 -15.08 20.93
C SER A 97 -30.29 -15.24 22.28
N LEU A 98 -30.74 -14.14 22.87
CA LEU A 98 -31.68 -14.20 23.99
C LEU A 98 -32.93 -14.95 23.51
N TYR A 99 -33.31 -16.03 24.20
CA TYR A 99 -34.48 -16.84 23.87
C TYR A 99 -35.77 -16.03 24.10
N GLY A 100 -36.62 -15.90 23.08
CA GLY A 100 -38.05 -15.61 23.21
C GLY A 100 -38.44 -14.19 23.61
N SER A 101 -39.77 -13.95 23.59
CA SER A 101 -40.56 -12.72 23.78
C SER A 101 -39.98 -11.59 24.65
N ILE A 102 -39.14 -11.89 25.63
CA ILE A 102 -38.40 -10.91 26.45
C ILE A 102 -37.48 -10.05 25.57
N PHE A 103 -36.91 -10.60 24.49
CA PHE A 103 -36.08 -9.81 23.59
C PHE A 103 -36.93 -8.80 22.81
N ASP A 104 -38.04 -9.21 22.19
CA ASP A 104 -38.89 -8.29 21.42
C ASP A 104 -39.45 -7.14 22.29
N ASP A 105 -39.76 -7.43 23.55
CA ASP A 105 -40.26 -6.47 24.54
C ASP A 105 -39.20 -5.50 25.09
N PHE A 106 -37.90 -5.79 24.94
CA PHE A 106 -36.81 -4.92 25.44
C PHE A 106 -35.80 -4.49 24.36
N ASN A 107 -35.91 -5.00 23.13
CA ASN A 107 -34.95 -4.71 22.06
C ASN A 107 -34.95 -3.22 21.68
N HIS A 108 -36.10 -2.56 21.80
CA HIS A 108 -36.23 -1.11 21.60
C HIS A 108 -35.59 -0.27 22.73
N ILE A 109 -35.29 -0.87 23.89
CA ILE A 109 -34.58 -0.21 25.01
C ILE A 109 -33.07 -0.39 24.86
N PHE A 110 -32.61 -1.57 24.44
CA PHE A 110 -31.18 -1.89 24.38
C PHE A 110 -30.54 -1.76 22.99
N ASN A 111 -31.33 -1.60 21.91
CA ASN A 111 -30.87 -1.55 20.51
C ASN A 111 -29.84 -2.65 20.19
N TYR A 112 -30.05 -3.85 20.73
CA TYR A 112 -29.09 -4.94 20.61
C TYR A 112 -29.28 -5.62 19.25
N MET A 113 -28.29 -5.57 18.37
CA MET A 113 -28.31 -6.31 17.11
C MET A 113 -27.57 -7.64 17.28
N SER A 114 -28.31 -8.75 17.29
CA SER A 114 -27.71 -10.09 17.31
C SER A 114 -26.82 -10.31 16.09
N ASP A 115 -25.66 -10.96 16.29
CA ASP A 115 -24.72 -11.33 15.20
C ASP A 115 -25.22 -12.50 14.31
N ASN A 116 -26.51 -12.82 14.35
CA ASN A 116 -27.10 -13.99 13.67
C ASN A 116 -26.86 -13.99 12.15
N ASN A 117 -26.60 -12.83 11.54
CA ASN A 117 -26.35 -12.65 10.10
C ASN A 117 -24.88 -12.31 9.76
N LEU A 118 -23.93 -12.52 10.67
CA LEU A 118 -22.53 -12.17 10.43
C LEU A 118 -21.90 -13.09 9.36
N PRO A 119 -21.27 -12.56 8.29
CA PRO A 119 -20.61 -13.39 7.30
C PRO A 119 -19.49 -14.26 7.90
N VAL A 120 -19.34 -15.47 7.36
CA VAL A 120 -18.28 -16.40 7.76
C VAL A 120 -16.92 -15.77 7.48
N ARG A 121 -16.07 -15.70 8.50
CA ARG A 121 -14.72 -15.16 8.38
C ARG A 121 -13.77 -16.17 7.75
N ARG A 122 -13.21 -15.82 6.60
CA ARG A 122 -12.12 -16.57 5.95
C ARG A 122 -10.77 -15.97 6.34
N ASN A 123 -9.80 -16.79 6.71
CA ASN A 123 -8.46 -16.30 7.03
C ASN A 123 -7.42 -17.29 6.51
N PRO A 124 -6.46 -16.87 5.67
CA PRO A 124 -5.38 -17.74 5.22
C PRO A 124 -4.34 -18.02 6.31
N ASP A 125 -4.31 -17.23 7.38
CA ASP A 125 -3.48 -17.49 8.55
C ASP A 125 -4.23 -18.42 9.53
N GLU A 126 -3.69 -19.61 9.75
CA GLU A 126 -4.23 -20.60 10.69
C GLU A 126 -3.66 -20.46 12.11
N GLY A 127 -2.64 -19.62 12.30
CA GLY A 127 -1.98 -19.46 13.58
C GLY A 127 -2.74 -18.55 14.56
N THR A 128 -2.54 -18.80 15.85
CA THR A 128 -3.00 -17.93 16.92
C THR A 128 -1.85 -17.48 17.81
N ASN A 129 -2.00 -16.32 18.46
CA ASN A 129 -1.09 -15.86 19.52
C ASN A 129 -1.86 -15.16 20.65
N GLU A 130 -1.17 -14.82 21.74
CA GLU A 130 -1.78 -14.15 22.90
C GLU A 130 -2.52 -12.85 22.51
N TYR A 131 -1.94 -12.06 21.61
CA TYR A 131 -2.55 -10.83 21.11
C TYR A 131 -3.80 -11.11 20.28
N GLY A 132 -3.83 -12.22 19.55
CA GLY A 132 -5.01 -12.73 18.88
C GLY A 132 -6.16 -12.94 19.85
N THR A 133 -5.90 -13.62 20.98
CA THR A 133 -6.90 -13.82 22.02
C THR A 133 -7.38 -12.50 22.62
N LYS A 134 -6.46 -11.59 22.95
CA LYS A 134 -6.78 -10.25 23.48
C LYS A 134 -7.61 -9.42 22.49
N LEU A 135 -7.26 -9.44 21.21
CA LEU A 135 -8.00 -8.74 20.16
C LEU A 135 -9.41 -9.31 19.98
N LEU A 136 -9.57 -10.65 19.98
CA LEU A 136 -10.89 -11.28 19.92
C LEU A 136 -11.75 -10.92 21.14
N ASN A 137 -11.15 -10.86 22.34
CA ASN A 137 -11.85 -10.43 23.55
C ASN A 137 -12.27 -8.94 23.46
N LEU A 138 -11.38 -8.06 22.98
CA LEU A 138 -11.71 -6.65 22.73
C LEU A 138 -12.93 -6.53 21.81
N CYS A 139 -12.97 -7.27 20.70
CA CYS A 139 -14.10 -7.27 19.78
C CYS A 139 -15.41 -7.73 20.46
N ARG A 140 -15.35 -8.80 21.27
CA ARG A 140 -16.52 -9.28 22.02
C ARG A 140 -17.02 -8.25 23.03
N SER A 141 -16.11 -7.64 23.80
CA SER A 141 -16.45 -6.67 24.83
C SER A 141 -16.97 -5.34 24.28
N THR A 142 -16.58 -4.97 23.05
CA THR A 142 -16.92 -3.65 22.47
C THR A 142 -18.01 -3.71 21.40
N GLY A 143 -18.41 -4.90 20.95
CA GLY A 143 -19.34 -5.05 19.82
C GLY A 143 -18.70 -4.81 18.45
N LEU A 144 -17.40 -4.53 18.37
CA LEU A 144 -16.69 -4.41 17.09
C LEU A 144 -16.43 -5.79 16.47
N ARG A 145 -16.39 -5.87 15.14
CA ARG A 145 -16.15 -7.10 14.38
C ARG A 145 -15.05 -6.90 13.35
N ILE A 146 -14.22 -7.92 13.16
CA ILE A 146 -13.15 -7.96 12.17
C ILE A 146 -13.77 -8.07 10.76
N VAL A 147 -13.42 -7.14 9.87
CA VAL A 147 -13.92 -7.14 8.49
C VAL A 147 -13.06 -8.03 7.57
N ASN A 148 -11.77 -8.20 7.88
CA ASN A 148 -10.89 -9.10 7.14
C ASN A 148 -11.52 -10.49 7.09
N GLY A 149 -11.60 -11.09 5.90
CA GLY A 149 -12.25 -12.39 5.76
C GLY A 149 -13.76 -12.38 5.52
N ARG A 150 -14.43 -11.23 5.72
CA ARG A 150 -15.90 -11.11 5.68
C ARG A 150 -16.42 -10.20 4.57
N HIS A 151 -15.56 -9.35 3.99
CA HIS A 151 -15.97 -8.46 2.91
C HIS A 151 -16.40 -9.27 1.67
N LYS A 152 -17.52 -8.87 1.06
CA LYS A 152 -18.21 -9.59 -0.03
C LYS A 152 -17.32 -9.88 -1.25
N ASP A 153 -16.40 -8.97 -1.57
CA ASP A 153 -15.51 -9.10 -2.74
C ASP A 153 -14.41 -10.16 -2.55
N GLY A 154 -14.20 -10.66 -1.34
CA GLY A 154 -13.18 -11.67 -1.02
C GLY A 154 -11.73 -11.21 -1.15
N THR A 155 -11.48 -10.00 -1.64
CA THR A 155 -10.14 -9.40 -1.83
C THR A 155 -9.44 -9.02 -0.52
N ALA A 156 -10.14 -9.12 0.61
CA ALA A 156 -9.58 -8.99 1.96
C ALA A 156 -9.06 -10.31 2.56
N ASN A 157 -9.16 -11.42 1.81
CA ASN A 157 -8.86 -12.78 2.29
C ASN A 157 -7.42 -13.20 1.97
N ASP A 158 -6.45 -12.37 2.34
CA ASP A 158 -5.04 -12.57 1.97
C ASP A 158 -4.10 -12.22 3.13
N PHE A 159 -2.84 -12.67 3.05
CA PHE A 159 -1.83 -12.38 4.06
C PHE A 159 -1.47 -10.90 4.07
N THR A 160 -1.43 -10.31 5.27
CA THR A 160 -1.06 -8.88 5.44
C THR A 160 0.41 -8.69 5.77
N PHE A 161 1.11 -9.75 6.17
CA PHE A 161 2.52 -9.73 6.52
C PHE A 161 3.29 -10.90 5.90
N CYS A 162 4.51 -10.63 5.43
CA CYS A 162 5.43 -11.62 4.87
C CYS A 162 6.86 -11.43 5.42
N GLY A 163 7.18 -12.23 6.44
CA GLY A 163 8.48 -12.24 7.10
C GLY A 163 9.34 -13.44 6.70
N SER A 164 10.56 -13.48 7.25
CA SER A 164 11.50 -14.60 7.04
C SER A 164 10.99 -15.94 7.59
N ARG A 165 10.11 -15.90 8.59
CA ARG A 165 9.55 -17.08 9.27
C ARG A 165 8.21 -17.55 8.69
N GLY A 166 7.70 -16.87 7.66
CA GLY A 166 6.41 -17.19 7.06
C GLY A 166 5.54 -15.95 6.89
N MET A 167 4.24 -16.20 6.76
CA MET A 167 3.22 -15.19 6.49
C MET A 167 2.17 -15.20 7.60
N SER A 168 1.52 -14.07 7.82
CA SER A 168 0.45 -13.95 8.80
C SER A 168 -0.55 -12.87 8.41
N VAL A 169 -1.70 -12.88 9.08
CA VAL A 169 -2.67 -11.77 9.05
C VAL A 169 -2.58 -11.10 10.41
N VAL A 170 -2.07 -9.87 10.43
CA VAL A 170 -1.85 -9.06 11.64
C VAL A 170 -2.37 -7.63 11.50
N ASP A 171 -2.68 -7.21 10.27
CA ASP A 171 -3.26 -5.91 9.96
C ASP A 171 -4.77 -6.05 9.77
N TYR A 172 -5.55 -5.29 10.52
CA TYR A 172 -7.01 -5.44 10.57
C TYR A 172 -7.75 -4.16 10.25
N LEU A 173 -8.93 -4.29 9.65
CA LEU A 173 -10.03 -3.35 9.76
C LEU A 173 -11.08 -3.96 10.71
N ILE A 174 -11.47 -3.22 11.74
CA ILE A 174 -12.45 -3.65 12.75
C ILE A 174 -13.48 -2.54 12.92
N VAL A 175 -14.75 -2.87 12.75
CA VAL A 175 -15.87 -1.89 12.71
C VAL A 175 -17.11 -2.48 13.40
N PRO A 176 -18.10 -1.66 13.79
CA PRO A 176 -19.38 -2.16 14.27
C PRO A 176 -20.07 -3.01 13.20
N PHE A 177 -20.74 -4.10 13.59
CA PHE A 177 -21.36 -5.01 12.61
C PHE A 177 -22.38 -4.30 11.70
N ASP A 178 -23.21 -3.45 12.28
CA ASP A 178 -24.19 -2.61 11.59
C ASP A 178 -23.55 -1.64 10.59
N TYR A 179 -22.24 -1.41 10.65
CA TYR A 179 -21.46 -0.57 9.73
C TYR A 179 -20.74 -1.33 8.63
N PHE A 180 -20.91 -2.64 8.50
CA PHE A 180 -20.30 -3.39 7.40
C PHE A 180 -20.75 -2.89 6.02
N HIS A 181 -22.00 -2.42 5.91
CA HIS A 181 -22.59 -1.97 4.64
C HIS A 181 -21.90 -0.72 4.05
N ILE A 182 -21.25 0.11 4.88
CA ILE A 182 -20.55 1.31 4.38
C ILE A 182 -19.14 1.00 3.86
N VAL A 183 -18.61 -0.20 4.10
CA VAL A 183 -17.32 -0.61 3.55
C VAL A 183 -17.58 -1.06 2.11
N GLU A 184 -17.31 -0.18 1.15
CA GLU A 184 -17.55 -0.47 -0.28
C GLU A 184 -16.53 -1.45 -0.84
N GLN A 185 -15.27 -1.27 -0.43
CA GLN A 185 -14.14 -2.01 -0.94
C GLN A 185 -13.14 -2.23 0.18
N PHE A 186 -12.68 -3.47 0.32
CA PHE A 186 -11.56 -3.81 1.20
C PHE A 186 -10.64 -4.81 0.50
N ILE A 187 -9.44 -4.35 0.13
CA ILE A 187 -8.42 -5.14 -0.58
C ILE A 187 -7.14 -5.20 0.26
N VAL A 188 -6.62 -6.40 0.46
CA VAL A 188 -5.22 -6.61 0.84
C VAL A 188 -4.38 -6.52 -0.44
N SER A 189 -3.58 -5.47 -0.56
CA SER A 189 -2.81 -5.18 -1.78
C SER A 189 -1.58 -6.10 -1.91
N ASN A 190 -0.98 -6.13 -3.10
CA ASN A 190 0.27 -6.85 -3.33
C ASN A 190 1.41 -6.34 -2.43
N PHE A 191 2.28 -7.26 -2.00
CA PHE A 191 3.50 -6.89 -1.27
C PHE A 191 4.41 -6.04 -2.15
N THR A 192 5.08 -5.07 -1.54
CA THR A 192 5.99 -4.15 -2.24
C THR A 192 7.41 -4.27 -1.72
N SER A 193 8.36 -3.60 -2.38
CA SER A 193 9.74 -3.54 -1.88
C SER A 193 9.93 -2.60 -0.69
N PHE A 194 8.88 -1.91 -0.26
CA PHE A 194 8.94 -0.86 0.77
C PHE A 194 8.68 -1.37 2.18
N SER A 195 7.93 -2.47 2.32
CA SER A 195 7.58 -3.07 3.61
C SER A 195 7.49 -4.59 3.47
N ASP A 196 7.60 -5.30 4.59
CA ASP A 196 7.15 -6.69 4.74
C ASP A 196 5.65 -6.81 4.98
N HIS A 197 4.94 -5.70 5.22
CA HIS A 197 3.48 -5.64 5.23
C HIS A 197 2.90 -5.33 3.84
N ALA A 198 1.76 -5.93 3.54
CA ALA A 198 0.89 -5.62 2.43
C ALA A 198 -0.05 -4.46 2.81
N PRO A 199 -0.17 -3.40 1.98
CA PRO A 199 -1.09 -2.31 2.26
C PRO A 199 -2.56 -2.76 2.30
N LEU A 200 -3.31 -2.29 3.29
CA LEU A 200 -4.76 -2.40 3.30
C LEU A 200 -5.37 -1.21 2.53
N HIS A 201 -6.14 -1.49 1.48
CA HIS A 201 -6.92 -0.49 0.74
C HIS A 201 -8.37 -0.61 1.18
N ILE A 202 -8.90 0.45 1.79
CA ILE A 202 -10.28 0.50 2.28
C ILE A 202 -10.96 1.72 1.67
N ARG A 203 -12.17 1.50 1.17
CA ARG A 203 -13.06 2.56 0.68
C ARG A 203 -14.34 2.54 1.50
N LEU A 204 -14.66 3.68 2.10
CA LEU A 204 -15.89 3.87 2.85
C LEU A 204 -16.85 4.73 2.03
N GLN A 205 -18.15 4.45 2.18
CA GLN A 205 -19.21 5.31 1.67
C GLN A 205 -19.19 6.65 2.39
N CYS A 206 -19.16 7.71 1.58
CA CYS A 206 -19.20 9.09 2.04
C CYS A 206 -20.35 9.82 1.35
N LYS A 207 -20.86 10.88 1.99
CA LYS A 207 -21.74 11.84 1.31
C LYS A 207 -21.00 12.43 0.13
N ALA A 208 -21.71 12.59 -0.98
CA ALA A 208 -21.20 13.34 -2.12
C ALA A 208 -20.94 14.78 -1.64
N LEU A 209 -19.67 15.15 -1.51
CA LEU A 209 -19.31 16.56 -1.43
C LEU A 209 -19.66 17.17 -2.79
N SER A 210 -20.51 18.19 -2.81
CA SER A 210 -20.86 18.96 -4.01
C SER A 210 -19.62 19.68 -4.55
N TYR A 211 -18.74 18.93 -5.21
CA TYR A 211 -17.56 19.42 -5.90
C TYR A 211 -17.62 18.91 -7.33
N THR A 212 -17.86 19.84 -8.25
CA THR A 212 -17.63 19.70 -9.68
C THR A 212 -16.12 19.56 -9.93
N HIS A 213 -15.64 18.32 -10.07
CA HIS A 213 -14.73 17.90 -11.16
C HIS A 213 -14.34 16.42 -11.02
N GLU A 214 -14.64 15.70 -12.10
CA GLU A 214 -13.90 14.61 -12.75
C GLU A 214 -13.04 13.70 -11.86
N GLN A 215 -13.59 12.53 -11.56
CA GLN A 215 -12.82 11.40 -11.02
C GLN A 215 -12.58 10.36 -12.11
N GLN A 216 -11.36 10.33 -12.61
CA GLN A 216 -10.82 9.28 -13.46
C GLN A 216 -10.65 7.98 -12.64
N ASN A 217 -11.38 6.93 -12.99
CA ASN A 217 -11.13 5.58 -12.49
C ASN A 217 -10.42 4.76 -13.57
N ARG A 218 -9.16 4.41 -13.32
CA ARG A 218 -8.35 3.51 -14.14
C ARG A 218 -8.56 2.08 -13.69
N ASN A 219 -9.10 1.24 -14.56
CA ASN A 219 -8.98 -0.21 -14.43
C ASN A 219 -7.89 -0.71 -15.39
N VAL A 220 -6.85 -1.32 -14.82
CA VAL A 220 -5.74 -1.92 -15.57
C VAL A 220 -6.12 -3.37 -15.85
N SER A 221 -6.57 -3.64 -17.08
CA SER A 221 -6.64 -4.99 -17.62
C SER A 221 -5.27 -5.39 -18.18
N SER A 222 -4.89 -6.64 -17.95
CA SER A 222 -3.65 -7.22 -18.46
C SER A 222 -3.75 -7.48 -19.96
N SER A 223 -2.89 -6.85 -20.75
CA SER A 223 -2.60 -7.27 -22.12
C SER A 223 -1.10 -7.30 -22.35
N THR A 224 -0.69 -8.22 -23.22
CA THR A 224 0.70 -8.50 -23.59
C THR A 224 1.33 -7.26 -24.24
N PHE A 225 2.26 -6.62 -23.54
CA PHE A 225 2.94 -5.42 -24.06
C PHE A 225 3.86 -5.77 -25.22
N ASP A 226 3.61 -5.17 -26.38
CA ASP A 226 4.67 -4.86 -27.32
C ASP A 226 5.69 -3.95 -26.64
N SER A 227 6.96 -4.35 -26.63
CA SER A 227 8.00 -3.53 -26.02
C SER A 227 8.45 -2.46 -27.00
N PHE A 228 8.19 -1.21 -26.67
CA PHE A 228 8.76 -0.07 -27.38
C PHE A 228 10.09 0.29 -26.74
N ARG A 229 11.12 0.45 -27.56
CA ARG A 229 12.44 0.92 -27.13
C ARG A 229 12.77 2.19 -27.88
N TRP A 230 12.92 3.27 -27.13
CA TRP A 230 13.36 4.55 -27.67
C TRP A 230 14.72 4.40 -28.36
N ASN A 231 14.81 4.93 -29.58
CA ASN A 231 16.02 4.97 -30.38
C ASN A 231 16.27 6.41 -30.83
N ASP A 232 17.30 7.05 -30.27
CA ASP A 232 17.62 8.46 -30.57
C ASP A 232 17.96 8.67 -32.06
N ASP A 233 18.50 7.65 -32.73
CA ASP A 233 18.85 7.72 -34.15
C ASP A 233 17.62 7.81 -35.07
N LEU A 234 16.45 7.38 -34.58
CA LEU A 234 15.17 7.41 -35.32
C LEU A 234 14.25 8.54 -34.83
N LYS A 235 14.72 9.38 -33.91
CA LYS A 235 13.94 10.46 -33.32
C LYS A 235 13.47 11.47 -34.36
N GLU A 236 14.36 11.92 -35.24
CA GLU A 236 14.05 12.93 -36.27
C GLU A 236 13.04 12.39 -37.28
N GLN A 237 13.21 11.14 -37.72
CA GLN A 237 12.29 10.48 -38.65
C GLN A 237 10.91 10.23 -38.04
N CYS A 238 10.85 9.85 -36.76
CA CYS A 238 9.59 9.73 -36.03
C CYS A 238 8.91 11.10 -35.88
N TYR A 239 9.67 12.16 -35.61
CA TYR A 239 9.14 13.51 -35.47
C TYR A 239 8.55 14.02 -36.78
N GLU A 240 9.22 13.80 -37.91
CA GLU A 240 8.70 14.11 -39.24
C GLU A 240 7.43 13.32 -39.56
N SER A 241 7.40 12.01 -39.22
CA SER A 241 6.21 11.18 -39.41
C SER A 241 5.01 11.65 -38.58
N LEU A 242 5.24 12.13 -37.35
CA LEU A 242 4.20 12.71 -36.51
C LEU A 242 3.68 14.05 -37.07
N ILE A 243 4.54 14.89 -37.64
CA ILE A 243 4.14 16.14 -38.30
C ILE A 243 3.30 15.84 -39.55
N LEU A 244 3.74 14.90 -40.38
CA LEU A 244 3.02 14.53 -41.61
C LEU A 244 1.62 13.96 -41.31
N ASN A 245 1.46 13.26 -40.19
CA ASN A 245 0.20 12.67 -39.75
C ASN A 245 -0.57 13.55 -38.73
N SER A 246 -0.13 14.79 -38.48
CA SER A 246 -0.75 15.65 -37.46
C SER A 246 -2.20 16.01 -37.81
N GLY A 247 -2.52 16.12 -39.10
CA GLY A 247 -3.88 16.35 -39.59
C GLY A 247 -4.84 15.21 -39.23
N LEU A 248 -4.40 13.96 -39.42
CA LEU A 248 -5.18 12.75 -39.09
C LEU A 248 -5.42 12.64 -37.58
N LEU A 249 -4.39 12.91 -36.77
CA LEU A 249 -4.50 12.92 -35.31
C LEU A 249 -5.44 14.05 -34.83
N SER A 250 -5.43 15.20 -35.49
CA SER A 250 -6.32 16.31 -35.15
C SER A 250 -7.78 16.07 -35.53
N GLN A 251 -8.05 15.39 -36.66
CA GLN A 251 -9.42 15.04 -37.07
C GLN A 251 -10.09 14.10 -36.08
N ILE A 252 -9.33 13.21 -35.44
CA ILE A 252 -9.84 12.36 -34.36
C ILE A 252 -10.32 13.22 -33.20
N VAL A 253 -9.50 14.18 -32.73
CA VAL A 253 -9.81 15.10 -31.61
C VAL A 253 -11.07 15.95 -31.85
N PHE A 254 -11.49 16.16 -33.11
CA PHE A 254 -12.68 16.94 -33.48
C PHE A 254 -13.93 16.11 -33.80
N CYS A 255 -13.86 14.77 -33.80
CA CYS A 255 -15.06 13.96 -33.88
C CYS A 255 -15.85 14.14 -32.58
N ASP A 256 -17.06 14.72 -32.68
CA ASP A 256 -18.03 14.85 -31.60
C ASP A 256 -18.33 13.47 -31.00
N ALA A 257 -17.51 13.07 -30.03
CA ALA A 257 -17.67 11.83 -29.31
C ALA A 257 -18.98 11.93 -28.53
N GLN A 258 -20.00 11.23 -29.02
CA GLN A 258 -21.31 11.18 -28.40
C GLN A 258 -21.19 10.80 -26.92
N LYS A 259 -22.13 11.35 -26.14
CA LYS A 259 -22.22 11.39 -24.67
C LYS A 259 -22.36 10.00 -24.01
N SER A 260 -21.47 9.06 -24.28
CA SER A 260 -21.40 7.74 -23.64
C SER A 260 -19.95 7.30 -23.39
N GLN A 261 -19.78 6.46 -22.37
CA GLN A 261 -18.49 5.89 -21.99
C GLN A 261 -17.88 5.05 -23.14
N ASP A 262 -18.71 4.28 -23.84
CA ASP A 262 -18.28 3.45 -24.97
C ASP A 262 -17.73 4.28 -26.15
N GLY A 263 -18.25 5.49 -26.36
CA GLY A 263 -17.78 6.40 -27.41
C GLY A 263 -16.38 6.96 -27.11
N ILE A 264 -16.11 7.26 -25.84
CA ILE A 264 -14.80 7.74 -25.38
C ILE A 264 -13.77 6.59 -25.40
N ASP A 265 -14.17 5.39 -24.99
CA ASP A 265 -13.27 4.24 -24.99
C ASP A 265 -12.88 3.84 -26.44
N ASN A 266 -13.84 3.84 -27.36
CA ASN A 266 -13.57 3.63 -28.79
C ASN A 266 -12.70 4.75 -29.38
N TYR A 267 -12.87 6.00 -28.93
CA TYR A 267 -12.02 7.13 -29.31
C TYR A 267 -10.56 6.93 -28.83
N ILE A 268 -10.36 6.58 -27.56
CA ILE A 268 -9.03 6.37 -26.98
C ILE A 268 -8.36 5.19 -27.67
N GLU A 269 -9.10 4.11 -27.94
CA GLU A 269 -8.59 2.94 -28.66
C GLU A 269 -8.19 3.32 -30.09
N THR A 270 -9.01 4.09 -30.81
CA THR A 270 -8.71 4.55 -32.17
C THR A 270 -7.49 5.47 -32.20
N PHE A 271 -7.41 6.45 -31.29
CA PHE A 271 -6.27 7.35 -31.18
C PHE A 271 -4.99 6.60 -30.81
N THR A 272 -5.06 5.70 -29.82
CA THR A 272 -3.91 4.91 -29.36
C THR A 272 -3.42 3.99 -30.46
N THR A 273 -4.32 3.36 -31.22
CA THR A 273 -3.98 2.49 -32.34
C THR A 273 -3.28 3.29 -33.44
N GLN A 274 -3.83 4.42 -33.86
CA GLN A 274 -3.22 5.25 -34.91
C GLN A 274 -1.87 5.84 -34.50
N LEU A 275 -1.76 6.35 -33.27
CA LEU A 275 -0.49 6.82 -32.74
C LEU A 275 0.52 5.67 -32.67
N THR A 276 0.07 4.48 -32.27
CA THR A 276 0.91 3.29 -32.25
C THR A 276 1.35 2.90 -33.65
N ASP A 277 0.49 2.95 -34.67
CA ASP A 277 0.85 2.63 -36.05
C ASP A 277 1.87 3.62 -36.63
N ILE A 278 1.78 4.90 -36.28
CA ILE A 278 2.76 5.92 -36.68
C ILE A 278 4.10 5.70 -35.98
N VAL A 279 4.09 5.36 -34.69
CA VAL A 279 5.30 5.33 -33.84
C VAL A 279 5.97 3.95 -33.80
N ALA A 280 5.22 2.87 -34.01
CA ALA A 280 5.70 1.49 -33.97
C ALA A 280 6.81 1.16 -34.98
N PRO A 281 6.78 1.65 -36.24
CA PRO A 281 7.87 1.42 -37.18
C PRO A 281 9.24 1.90 -36.66
N PHE A 282 9.26 2.90 -35.78
CA PHE A 282 10.49 3.49 -35.26
C PHE A 282 10.95 2.84 -33.95
N PHE A 283 10.02 2.48 -33.07
CA PHE A 283 10.36 2.08 -31.70
C PHE A 283 9.84 0.71 -31.28
N ARG A 284 9.01 0.02 -32.08
CA ARG A 284 8.51 -1.32 -31.74
C ARG A 284 9.63 -2.33 -31.92
N SER A 285 9.99 -3.01 -30.83
CA SER A 285 10.97 -4.08 -30.88
C SER A 285 10.30 -5.35 -31.45
N THR A 286 10.57 -5.69 -32.70
CA THR A 286 10.25 -7.03 -33.23
C THR A 286 11.20 -8.05 -32.61
N SER A 287 10.79 -8.66 -31.50
CA SER A 287 11.48 -9.84 -30.99
C SER A 287 11.14 -11.06 -31.85
N ASN A 288 11.65 -11.11 -33.08
CA ASN A 288 11.85 -12.39 -33.74
C ASN A 288 13.02 -13.07 -33.04
N LYS A 289 12.69 -14.13 -32.28
CA LYS A 289 13.66 -15.09 -31.77
C LYS A 289 14.29 -15.81 -32.97
N SER A 290 15.32 -15.23 -33.58
CA SER A 290 16.32 -16.06 -34.22
C SER A 290 17.17 -16.67 -33.11
N ILE A 291 17.07 -17.99 -33.02
CA ILE A 291 18.04 -18.84 -32.36
C ILE A 291 19.35 -18.57 -33.11
N ASP A 292 20.18 -17.68 -32.59
CA ASP A 292 21.59 -17.81 -32.84
C ASP A 292 22.43 -17.49 -31.62
N SER A 293 23.38 -18.40 -31.47
CA SER A 293 24.26 -18.59 -30.36
C SER A 293 25.27 -17.44 -30.26
N GLN A 294 25.12 -16.59 -29.25
CA GLN A 294 26.23 -15.99 -28.50
C GLN A 294 25.68 -15.20 -27.31
N ARG A 295 25.72 -15.83 -26.14
CA ARG A 295 25.51 -15.16 -24.84
C ARG A 295 26.67 -14.19 -24.61
N THR A 296 26.58 -12.97 -25.13
CA THR A 296 27.30 -11.84 -24.55
C THR A 296 26.47 -11.31 -23.39
N SER A 297 27.01 -11.46 -22.18
CA SER A 297 26.38 -10.99 -20.94
C SER A 297 26.02 -9.50 -21.09
N ARG A 298 24.72 -9.15 -21.11
CA ARG A 298 24.29 -7.75 -21.02
C ARG A 298 24.86 -7.18 -19.71
N LYS A 299 25.92 -6.37 -19.81
CA LYS A 299 26.49 -5.67 -18.66
C LYS A 299 25.41 -4.72 -18.13
N PHE A 300 25.03 -4.88 -16.86
CA PHE A 300 24.17 -3.92 -16.17
C PHE A 300 24.96 -2.61 -16.05
N VAL A 301 24.72 -1.62 -16.91
CA VAL A 301 25.42 -0.32 -16.83
C VAL A 301 24.73 0.54 -15.75
N CYS A 302 25.51 1.15 -14.87
CA CYS A 302 25.05 2.08 -13.84
C CYS A 302 24.57 3.39 -14.50
N LYS A 303 23.44 3.95 -14.06
CA LYS A 303 22.92 5.23 -14.62
C LYS A 303 23.51 6.39 -13.83
N THR A 304 23.74 7.54 -14.48
CA THR A 304 24.26 8.77 -13.86
C THR A 304 23.35 9.35 -12.76
N THR A 305 22.07 8.94 -12.72
CA THR A 305 21.09 9.34 -11.72
C THR A 305 21.03 8.43 -10.49
N ASP A 306 21.76 7.31 -10.48
CA ASP A 306 21.80 6.43 -9.32
C ASP A 306 22.62 7.06 -8.19
N LYS A 307 22.32 6.66 -6.95
CA LYS A 307 23.16 7.04 -5.82
C LYS A 307 24.59 6.55 -6.06
N PRO A 308 25.64 7.31 -5.66
CA PRO A 308 27.04 6.96 -5.97
C PRO A 308 27.47 5.57 -5.49
N TRP A 309 26.82 5.04 -4.45
CA TRP A 309 27.10 3.71 -3.91
C TRP A 309 26.30 2.59 -4.57
N PHE A 310 25.33 2.88 -5.44
CA PHE A 310 24.44 1.90 -6.06
C PHE A 310 25.04 1.36 -7.36
N ASN A 311 25.94 0.39 -7.23
CA ASN A 311 26.67 -0.17 -8.36
C ASN A 311 25.84 -1.19 -9.20
N CYS A 312 26.45 -1.65 -10.30
CA CYS A 312 25.86 -2.59 -11.25
C CYS A 312 25.38 -3.90 -10.59
N GLU A 313 26.13 -4.40 -9.61
CA GLU A 313 25.79 -5.63 -8.90
C GLU A 313 24.59 -5.42 -7.97
N CYS A 314 24.52 -4.28 -7.28
CA CYS A 314 23.37 -3.90 -6.46
C CYS A 314 22.10 -3.78 -7.31
N ARG A 315 22.22 -3.20 -8.52
CA ARG A 315 21.14 -3.13 -9.50
C ARG A 315 20.69 -4.52 -9.97
N ARG A 316 21.62 -5.41 -10.29
CA ARG A 316 21.33 -6.79 -10.69
C ARG A 316 20.57 -7.54 -9.58
N LEU A 317 21.07 -7.50 -8.35
CA LEU A 317 20.41 -8.14 -7.21
C LEU A 317 19.03 -7.54 -6.92
N ARG A 318 18.85 -6.22 -7.07
CA ARG A 318 17.54 -5.57 -6.97
C ARG A 318 16.57 -6.13 -8.01
N HIS A 319 16.99 -6.29 -9.26
CA HIS A 319 16.15 -6.84 -10.31
C HIS A 319 15.72 -8.29 -10.03
N VAL A 320 16.66 -9.13 -9.58
CA VAL A 320 16.36 -10.52 -9.18
C VAL A 320 15.37 -10.57 -8.02
N TYR A 321 15.57 -9.73 -7.00
CA TYR A 321 14.65 -9.60 -5.86
C TYR A 321 13.24 -9.16 -6.31
N LEU A 322 13.12 -8.12 -7.15
CA LEU A 322 11.81 -7.66 -7.63
C LEU A 322 11.11 -8.68 -8.51
N SER A 323 11.85 -9.45 -9.31
CA SER A 323 11.32 -10.58 -10.06
C SER A 323 10.75 -11.67 -9.13
N ALA A 324 11.48 -12.02 -8.07
CA ALA A 324 11.00 -12.97 -7.06
C ALA A 324 9.77 -12.44 -6.31
N LEU A 325 9.72 -11.14 -6.00
CA LEU A 325 8.57 -10.50 -5.36
C LEU A 325 7.32 -10.56 -6.26
N ASN A 326 7.46 -10.26 -7.55
CA ASN A 326 6.35 -10.36 -8.50
C ASN A 326 5.85 -11.79 -8.64
N MET A 327 6.75 -12.77 -8.63
CA MET A 327 6.39 -14.19 -8.70
C MET A 327 5.66 -14.64 -7.43
N PHE A 328 6.12 -14.19 -6.26
CA PHE A 328 5.46 -14.44 -4.98
C PHE A 328 4.07 -13.81 -4.90
N ASN A 329 3.89 -12.56 -5.34
CA ASN A 329 2.57 -11.92 -5.38
C ASN A 329 1.58 -12.65 -6.29
N LYS A 330 2.05 -13.22 -7.41
CA LYS A 330 1.22 -14.05 -8.30
C LYS A 330 0.83 -15.38 -7.65
N ASN A 331 1.73 -15.99 -6.88
CA ASN A 331 1.48 -17.27 -6.24
C ASN A 331 2.27 -17.41 -4.92
N LYS A 332 1.56 -17.37 -3.78
CA LYS A 332 2.14 -17.34 -2.43
C LYS A 332 2.46 -18.74 -1.88
N ILE A 333 3.13 -19.57 -2.67
CA ILE A 333 3.61 -20.90 -2.24
C ILE A 333 4.96 -20.81 -1.51
N ALA A 334 5.27 -21.87 -0.74
CA ALA A 334 6.51 -21.95 0.06
C ALA A 334 7.79 -21.77 -0.77
N GLU A 335 7.86 -22.32 -1.99
CA GLU A 335 9.02 -22.17 -2.88
C GLU A 335 9.26 -20.70 -3.26
N ASN A 336 8.19 -20.00 -3.68
CA ASN A 336 8.27 -18.59 -4.03
C ASN A 336 8.61 -17.72 -2.83
N HIS A 337 8.10 -18.06 -1.64
CA HIS A 337 8.46 -17.39 -0.39
C HIS A 337 9.95 -17.55 -0.07
N GLN A 338 10.49 -18.77 -0.10
CA GLN A 338 11.92 -19.02 0.14
C GLN A 338 12.81 -18.28 -0.86
N ARG A 339 12.43 -18.26 -2.14
CA ARG A 339 13.14 -17.51 -3.19
C ARG A 339 13.07 -16.00 -2.94
N LEU A 340 11.92 -15.48 -2.52
CA LEU A 340 11.77 -14.08 -2.15
C LEU A 340 12.68 -13.70 -0.97
N ILE A 341 12.66 -14.46 0.12
CA ILE A 341 13.44 -14.19 1.32
C ILE A 341 14.95 -14.24 1.04
N SER A 342 15.41 -15.27 0.32
CA SER A 342 16.82 -15.43 -0.04
C SER A 342 17.34 -14.29 -0.93
N THR A 343 16.60 -13.94 -1.99
CA THR A 343 16.98 -12.85 -2.91
C THR A 343 16.91 -11.47 -2.24
N LYS A 344 15.88 -11.21 -1.41
CA LYS A 344 15.78 -9.99 -0.58
C LYS A 344 17.00 -9.87 0.34
N ARG A 345 17.40 -10.96 1.02
CA ARG A 345 18.55 -10.99 1.92
C ARG A 345 19.86 -10.66 1.17
N GLN A 346 20.12 -11.31 0.04
CA GLN A 346 21.32 -11.03 -0.76
C GLN A 346 21.39 -9.56 -1.19
N TYR A 347 20.29 -9.02 -1.72
CA TYR A 347 20.20 -7.61 -2.10
C TYR A 347 20.45 -6.67 -0.91
N LYS A 348 19.77 -6.87 0.21
CA LYS A 348 19.87 -5.99 1.39
C LYS A 348 21.24 -6.04 2.08
N VAL A 349 21.90 -7.19 2.10
CA VAL A 349 23.27 -7.30 2.62
C VAL A 349 24.23 -6.45 1.80
N LEU A 350 24.19 -6.56 0.47
CA LEU A 350 25.04 -5.76 -0.41
C LEU A 350 24.68 -4.27 -0.33
N GLU A 351 23.39 -3.92 -0.38
CA GLU A 351 22.91 -2.55 -0.26
C GLU A 351 23.45 -1.89 1.02
N ASN A 352 23.35 -2.58 2.16
CA ASN A 352 23.82 -2.08 3.44
C ASN A 352 25.35 -2.01 3.54
N LYS A 353 26.07 -2.91 2.86
CA LYS A 353 27.54 -2.86 2.77
C LYS A 353 27.98 -1.62 1.99
N LEU A 354 27.39 -1.39 0.82
CA LEU A 354 27.72 -0.26 -0.06
C LEU A 354 27.35 1.08 0.61
N LYS A 355 26.18 1.18 1.23
CA LYS A 355 25.80 2.37 2.02
C LYS A 355 26.79 2.66 3.16
N ARG A 356 27.25 1.63 3.88
CA ARG A 356 28.23 1.79 4.97
C ARG A 356 29.59 2.22 4.46
N GLN A 357 30.07 1.62 3.37
CA GLN A 357 31.34 2.02 2.73
C GLN A 357 31.31 3.46 2.27
N TYR A 358 30.21 3.87 1.64
CA TYR A 358 30.02 5.24 1.18
C TYR A 358 29.99 6.24 2.33
N LYS A 359 29.20 5.98 3.40
CA LYS A 359 29.20 6.83 4.59
C LYS A 359 30.57 6.96 5.25
N ARG A 360 31.35 5.87 5.29
CA ARG A 360 32.74 5.90 5.80
C ARG A 360 33.65 6.74 4.90
N GLN A 361 33.51 6.62 3.57
CA GLN A 361 34.27 7.43 2.63
C GLN A 361 33.92 8.92 2.80
N GLU A 362 32.65 9.28 2.95
CA GLU A 362 32.23 10.65 3.24
C GLU A 362 32.81 11.17 4.56
N GLY A 363 32.73 10.37 5.63
CA GLY A 363 33.32 10.71 6.93
C GLY A 363 34.83 10.94 6.86
N ASN A 364 35.58 10.02 6.24
CA ASN A 364 37.02 10.17 6.03
C ASN A 364 37.36 11.40 5.18
N MET A 365 36.50 11.74 4.20
CA MET A 365 36.68 12.93 3.38
C MET A 365 36.53 14.20 4.21
N LEU A 366 35.57 14.25 5.14
CA LEU A 366 35.39 15.36 6.08
C LEU A 366 36.58 15.50 7.02
N GLU A 367 37.06 14.41 7.61
CA GLU A 367 38.26 14.42 8.48
C GLU A 367 39.50 14.90 7.72
N HIS A 368 39.70 14.43 6.49
CA HIS A 368 40.81 14.86 5.64
C HIS A 368 40.71 16.36 5.31
N VAL A 369 39.51 16.85 5.00
CA VAL A 369 39.25 18.25 4.72
C VAL A 369 39.48 19.12 5.96
N GLU A 370 39.08 18.68 7.15
CA GLU A 370 39.38 19.39 8.41
C GLU A 370 40.88 19.41 8.74
N HIS A 371 41.56 18.28 8.56
CA HIS A 371 43.00 18.18 8.75
C HIS A 371 43.73 19.12 7.78
N LEU A 372 43.33 19.14 6.50
CA LEU A 372 43.86 20.09 5.52
C LEU A 372 43.58 21.54 5.91
N ARG A 373 42.38 21.85 6.43
CA ARG A 373 42.07 23.21 6.91
C ARG A 373 43.00 23.66 8.03
N LYS A 374 43.35 22.77 8.95
CA LYS A 374 44.22 23.06 10.11
C LYS A 374 45.70 23.13 9.73
N ASN A 375 46.17 22.21 8.88
CA ASN A 375 47.60 21.97 8.66
C ASN A 375 48.13 22.46 7.30
N ASP A 376 47.27 22.63 6.29
CA ASP A 376 47.64 23.20 4.98
C ASP A 376 46.47 24.01 4.38
N PRO A 377 46.20 25.22 4.91
CA PRO A 377 45.06 26.04 4.49
C PRO A 377 45.09 26.39 2.99
N LYS A 378 46.28 26.56 2.41
CA LYS A 378 46.44 26.89 0.98
C LYS A 378 45.93 25.75 0.09
N LYS A 379 46.24 24.50 0.44
CA LYS A 379 45.73 23.32 -0.29
C LYS A 379 44.23 23.12 -0.09
N PHE A 380 43.71 23.39 1.11
CA PHE A 380 42.27 23.39 1.39
C PHE A 380 41.50 24.34 0.47
N TYR A 381 41.87 25.62 0.40
CA TYR A 381 41.15 26.59 -0.44
C TYR A 381 41.25 26.30 -1.95
N ARG A 382 42.35 25.67 -2.42
CA ARG A 382 42.49 25.22 -3.82
C ARG A 382 41.47 24.15 -4.22
N MET A 383 41.00 23.31 -3.27
CA MET A 383 40.00 22.27 -3.55
C MET A 383 38.62 22.85 -3.90
N PHE A 384 38.30 24.04 -3.40
CA PHE A 384 37.02 24.70 -3.64
C PHE A 384 37.05 25.69 -4.82
N GLN A 385 38.24 26.13 -5.24
CA GLN A 385 38.39 27.03 -6.40
C GLN A 385 38.15 26.33 -7.75
N LYS A 386 38.25 25.00 -7.84
CA LYS A 386 38.05 24.24 -9.09
C LYS A 386 36.59 23.93 -9.45
N LYS A 387 35.60 24.38 -8.66
CA LYS A 387 34.16 24.18 -8.92
C LYS A 387 33.43 25.42 -9.43
N ARG A 388 34.11 26.31 -10.16
CA ARG A 388 33.46 27.31 -11.02
C ARG A 388 33.71 26.96 -12.48
N LEU A 389 32.88 26.09 -13.04
CA LEU A 389 32.54 26.01 -14.45
C LEU A 389 31.08 25.56 -14.55
#